data_AF-A0A2E6A421-F1
#
_entry.id   AF-A0A2E6A421-F1
#
_cell.length_a   1.000
_cell.length_b   1.000
_cell.length_c   1.000
_cell.angle_alpha   90.00
_cell.angle_beta   90.00
_cell.angle_gamma   90.00
#
_symmetry.space_group_name_H-M   'P 1'
#
loop_
_entity.id
_entity.type
_entity.pdbx_description
1 polymer ?
#
loop_
_entity_poly.entity_id
_entity_poly.type
_entity_poly.pdbx_seq_one_letter_code
_entity_poly.pdbx_strand_id
1 'polypeptide(L)'
;MERPSLGSIAQCVEAPPAGGDTLFSDSHAAYRGLRDELREQIEYLHGINDYRVFVMRLPDELTEQIKEAIPFGVTHPLVRTHPETGKPGLYIHGGFLRHESLFDSQTGEPVGEDRSRAIVAELLVQHQRPEYICRLQWEPGSMAFWDNRAVQHYAASDYHPHSRILRRVTVSGDVPFHDPDFSPAR
;
A
#
# COMPACT_ATOMS: atom_id res chain seq x y z
N MET A 1 5.71 -9.20 3.18
CA MET A 1 7.03 -8.71 3.64
C MET A 1 6.88 -8.19 5.05
N GLU A 2 7.78 -8.58 5.96
CA GLU A 2 7.72 -8.21 7.40
C GLU A 2 8.06 -6.74 7.65
N ARG A 3 9.08 -6.22 6.97
CA ARG A 3 9.50 -4.82 7.03
C ARG A 3 9.39 -4.16 5.66
N PRO A 4 8.19 -3.71 5.26
CA PRO A 4 7.98 -2.96 4.03
C PRO A 4 8.90 -1.74 3.95
N SER A 5 9.13 -1.23 2.75
CA SER A 5 9.97 -0.05 2.55
C SER A 5 9.38 1.19 3.21
N LEU A 6 10.25 2.03 3.77
CA LEU A 6 9.90 3.34 4.34
C LEU A 6 9.47 4.30 3.23
N GLY A 7 10.21 4.32 2.14
CA GLY A 7 9.99 5.27 1.06
C GLY A 7 10.77 4.88 -0.18
N SER A 8 10.49 5.61 -1.25
CA SER A 8 11.13 5.38 -2.53
C SER A 8 11.57 6.69 -3.16
N ILE A 9 12.61 6.58 -3.98
CA ILE A 9 13.17 7.66 -4.76
C ILE A 9 13.16 7.18 -6.21
N ALA A 10 12.55 7.95 -7.12
CA ALA A 10 12.59 7.65 -8.54
C ALA A 10 13.11 8.84 -9.33
N GLN A 11 14.04 8.57 -10.25
CA GLN A 11 14.50 9.51 -11.25
C GLN A 11 13.94 9.13 -12.62
N CYS A 12 13.36 10.10 -13.32
CA CYS A 12 12.94 9.93 -14.71
C CYS A 12 14.13 10.06 -15.65
N VAL A 13 14.37 9.00 -16.42
CA VAL A 13 15.40 8.97 -17.48
C VAL A 13 14.77 9.32 -18.82
N GLU A 14 13.60 8.75 -19.09
CA GLU A 14 12.83 8.97 -20.32
C GLU A 14 11.35 9.13 -19.95
N ALA A 15 10.76 10.24 -20.38
CA ALA A 15 9.34 10.52 -20.25
C ALA A 15 8.68 10.50 -21.64
N PRO A 16 7.46 9.95 -21.77
CA PRO A 16 6.70 10.05 -23.01
C PRO A 16 6.26 11.51 -23.25
N PRO A 17 5.89 11.89 -24.50
CA PRO A 17 5.42 13.24 -24.80
C PRO A 17 4.06 13.58 -24.15
N ALA A 18 3.28 12.56 -23.78
CA ALA A 18 2.04 12.67 -23.02
C ALA A 18 1.78 11.39 -22.22
N GLY A 19 1.09 11.51 -21.08
CA GLY A 19 0.78 10.40 -20.19
C GLY A 19 2.00 9.86 -19.44
N GLY A 20 1.90 8.66 -18.89
CA GLY A 20 2.99 8.01 -18.14
C GLY A 20 3.20 8.59 -16.74
N ASP A 21 2.23 9.32 -16.25
CA ASP A 21 2.27 9.99 -14.95
C ASP A 21 2.27 8.98 -13.79
N THR A 22 2.64 9.45 -12.60
CA THR A 22 2.44 8.68 -11.37
C THR A 22 1.43 9.37 -10.49
N LEU A 23 0.38 8.63 -10.14
CA LEU A 23 -0.66 9.06 -9.23
C LEU A 23 -0.29 8.58 -7.84
N PHE A 24 -0.39 9.46 -6.85
CA PHE A 24 -0.15 9.18 -5.44
C PHE A 24 -1.43 9.49 -4.66
N SER A 25 -1.94 8.51 -3.92
CA SER A 25 -3.14 8.64 -3.08
C SER A 25 -2.73 8.73 -1.61
N ASP A 26 -3.10 9.80 -0.92
CA ASP A 26 -2.79 10.03 0.51
C ASP A 26 -3.57 9.07 1.43
N SER A 27 -2.85 8.16 2.10
CA SER A 27 -3.42 7.18 3.03
C SER A 27 -3.98 7.80 4.31
N HIS A 28 -3.46 8.95 4.75
CA HIS A 28 -4.01 9.67 5.89
C HIS A 28 -5.33 10.36 5.51
N ALA A 29 -5.41 10.95 4.32
CA ALA A 29 -6.65 11.53 3.81
C ALA A 29 -7.72 10.45 3.59
N ALA A 30 -7.33 9.31 3.00
CA ALA A 30 -8.20 8.15 2.82
C ALA A 30 -8.79 7.65 4.16
N TYR A 31 -7.96 7.57 5.22
CA TYR A 31 -8.42 7.20 6.56
C TYR A 31 -9.31 8.25 7.21
N ARG A 32 -8.95 9.54 7.13
CA ARG A 32 -9.78 10.62 7.70
C ARG A 32 -11.16 10.70 7.04
N GLY A 33 -11.24 10.38 5.74
CA GLY A 33 -12.48 10.39 4.96
C GLY A 33 -13.43 9.22 5.21
N LEU A 34 -13.06 8.26 6.06
CA LEU A 34 -13.95 7.19 6.51
C LEU A 34 -15.07 7.76 7.40
N ARG A 35 -16.26 7.14 7.31
CA ARG A 35 -17.32 7.34 8.30
C ARG A 35 -16.87 6.78 9.65
N ASP A 36 -17.37 7.36 10.74
CA ASP A 36 -16.97 6.98 12.10
C ASP A 36 -17.21 5.50 12.36
N GLU A 37 -18.36 4.95 11.96
CA GLU A 37 -18.67 3.53 12.21
C GLU A 37 -17.69 2.58 11.50
N LEU A 38 -17.27 2.93 10.28
CA LEU A 38 -16.31 2.11 9.55
C LEU A 38 -14.90 2.27 10.13
N ARG A 39 -14.54 3.47 10.58
CA ARG A 39 -13.25 3.73 11.23
C ARG A 39 -13.11 2.91 12.51
N GLU A 40 -14.13 2.89 13.36
CA GLU A 40 -14.20 2.06 14.57
C GLU A 40 -14.14 0.56 14.22
N GLN A 41 -14.88 0.14 13.20
CA GLN A 41 -14.93 -1.28 12.79
C GLN A 41 -13.57 -1.84 12.36
N ILE A 42 -12.70 -1.02 11.76
CA ILE A 42 -11.43 -1.49 11.18
C ILE A 42 -10.22 -1.27 12.08
N GLU A 43 -10.39 -0.57 13.21
CA GLU A 43 -9.29 -0.05 14.05
C GLU A 43 -8.27 -1.14 14.41
N TYR A 44 -8.77 -2.30 14.85
CA TYR A 44 -7.96 -3.46 15.23
C TYR A 44 -8.01 -4.61 14.21
N LEU A 45 -8.47 -4.35 12.99
CA LEU A 45 -8.48 -5.39 11.96
C LEU A 45 -7.11 -5.52 11.32
N HIS A 46 -6.67 -6.77 11.20
CA HIS A 46 -5.43 -7.16 10.55
C HIS A 46 -5.75 -8.08 9.36
N GLY A 47 -4.84 -8.12 8.38
CA GLY A 47 -4.99 -8.98 7.21
C GLY A 47 -3.65 -9.49 6.67
N ILE A 48 -3.71 -10.63 6.00
CA ILE A 48 -2.55 -11.29 5.41
C ILE A 48 -2.17 -10.60 4.10
N ASN A 49 -0.91 -10.23 3.98
CA ASN A 49 -0.32 -9.59 2.79
C ASN A 49 0.76 -10.49 2.18
N ASP A 50 0.66 -10.74 0.88
CA ASP A 50 1.64 -11.50 0.12
C ASP A 50 1.75 -11.04 -1.34
N TYR A 51 2.74 -11.56 -2.06
CA TYR A 51 3.02 -11.19 -3.45
C TYR A 51 2.46 -12.21 -4.45
N ARG A 52 1.38 -12.94 -4.10
CA ARG A 52 0.77 -14.00 -4.94
C ARG A 52 0.52 -13.57 -6.38
N VAL A 53 0.07 -12.34 -6.58
CA VAL A 53 -0.27 -11.79 -7.91
C VAL A 53 0.94 -11.71 -8.84
N PHE A 54 2.16 -11.61 -8.30
CA PHE A 54 3.40 -11.52 -9.07
C PHE A 54 3.98 -12.90 -9.41
N VAL A 55 3.66 -13.92 -8.62
CA VAL A 55 4.19 -15.28 -8.81
C VAL A 55 3.19 -16.22 -9.50
N MET A 56 1.91 -15.83 -9.61
CA MET A 56 0.85 -16.69 -10.17
C MET A 56 1.08 -17.16 -11.63
N ARG A 57 1.99 -16.53 -12.37
CA ARG A 57 2.34 -16.89 -13.76
C ARG A 57 3.74 -17.49 -13.89
N LEU A 58 4.45 -17.65 -12.78
CA LEU A 58 5.77 -18.26 -12.77
C LEU A 58 5.65 -19.79 -12.64
N PRO A 59 6.66 -20.56 -13.06
CA PRO A 59 6.74 -21.98 -12.78
C PRO A 59 6.69 -22.26 -11.26
N ASP A 60 6.11 -23.39 -10.87
CA ASP A 60 5.94 -23.77 -9.45
C ASP A 60 7.27 -23.84 -8.69
N GLU A 61 8.29 -24.44 -9.29
CA GLU A 61 9.62 -24.55 -8.68
C GLU A 61 10.23 -23.18 -8.36
N LEU A 62 10.12 -22.22 -9.28
CA LEU A 62 10.58 -20.85 -9.05
C LEU A 62 9.74 -20.14 -7.99
N THR A 63 8.43 -20.41 -7.96
CA THR A 63 7.53 -19.85 -6.94
C THR A 63 7.91 -20.32 -5.55
N GLU A 64 8.20 -21.61 -5.36
CA GLU A 64 8.62 -22.15 -4.06
C GLU A 64 9.99 -21.60 -3.63
N GLN A 65 10.96 -21.50 -4.54
CA GLN A 65 12.25 -20.86 -4.26
C GLN A 65 12.09 -19.40 -3.78
N ILE A 66 11.17 -18.64 -4.40
CA ILE A 66 10.88 -17.26 -3.97
C ILE A 66 10.24 -17.24 -2.57
N LYS A 67 9.33 -18.19 -2.27
CA LYS A 67 8.69 -18.30 -0.95
C LYS A 67 9.64 -18.69 0.17
N GLU A 68 10.66 -19.50 -0.12
CA GLU A 68 11.74 -19.81 0.82
C GLU A 68 12.61 -18.58 1.13
N ALA A 69 12.87 -17.73 0.12
CA ALA A 69 13.72 -16.56 0.26
C ALA A 69 13.00 -15.33 0.83
N ILE A 70 11.70 -15.18 0.57
CA ILE A 70 10.91 -13.98 0.93
C ILE A 70 9.65 -14.41 1.68
N PRO A 71 9.45 -13.97 2.95
CA PRO A 71 8.29 -14.32 3.74
C PRO A 71 6.96 -14.13 2.99
N PHE A 72 6.24 -15.25 2.82
CA PHE A 72 4.96 -15.32 2.14
C PHE A 72 3.81 -15.37 3.16
N GLY A 73 2.83 -14.47 3.03
CA GLY A 73 1.70 -14.38 3.95
C GLY A 73 2.06 -13.71 5.27
N VAL A 74 2.33 -12.41 5.23
CA VAL A 74 2.66 -11.62 6.43
C VAL A 74 1.47 -10.79 6.84
N THR A 75 1.09 -10.85 8.12
CA THR A 75 -0.01 -10.07 8.67
C THR A 75 0.39 -8.62 8.92
N HIS A 76 -0.46 -7.68 8.53
CA HIS A 76 -0.34 -6.25 8.83
C HIS A 76 -1.70 -5.66 9.27
N PRO A 77 -1.71 -4.57 10.08
CA PRO A 77 -2.95 -3.87 10.42
C PRO A 77 -3.54 -3.16 9.19
N LEU A 78 -4.87 -3.01 9.15
CA LEU A 78 -5.53 -2.18 8.15
C LEU A 78 -5.37 -0.68 8.42
N VAL A 79 -5.17 -0.32 9.69
CA VAL A 79 -4.85 1.04 10.13
C VAL A 79 -3.42 1.06 10.64
N ARG A 80 -2.54 1.81 9.98
CA ARG A 80 -1.15 1.95 10.43
C ARG A 80 -0.96 3.25 11.19
N THR A 81 -0.24 3.19 12.30
CA THR A 81 0.33 4.37 12.96
C THR A 81 1.67 4.72 12.30
N HIS A 82 1.83 5.97 11.85
CA HIS A 82 3.08 6.41 11.24
C HIS A 82 4.17 6.59 12.31
N PRO A 83 5.31 5.88 12.23
CA PRO A 83 6.29 5.81 13.32
C PRO A 83 6.95 7.15 13.64
N GLU A 84 7.07 8.06 12.67
CA GLU A 84 7.71 9.37 12.87
C GLU A 84 6.71 10.52 13.13
N THR A 85 5.43 10.35 12.79
CA THR A 85 4.45 11.45 12.86
C THR A 85 3.27 11.16 13.78
N GLY A 86 3.10 9.91 14.20
CA GLY A 86 1.95 9.42 14.96
C GLY A 86 0.63 9.43 14.20
N LYS A 87 0.61 9.88 12.93
CA LYS A 87 -0.63 9.98 12.16
C LYS A 87 -1.15 8.57 11.80
N PRO A 88 -2.44 8.27 12.02
CA PRO A 88 -3.04 7.06 11.50
C PRO A 88 -3.26 7.18 10.00
N GLY A 89 -3.14 6.07 9.28
CA GLY A 89 -3.38 5.99 7.84
C GLY A 89 -3.89 4.63 7.42
N LEU A 90 -4.63 4.60 6.32
CA LEU A 90 -5.14 3.36 5.75
C LEU A 90 -3.98 2.59 5.11
N TYR A 91 -3.73 1.38 5.59
CA TYR A 91 -2.62 0.51 5.19
C TYR A 91 -3.12 -0.77 4.53
N ILE A 92 -3.76 -0.57 3.38
CA ILE A 92 -4.26 -1.67 2.55
C ILE A 92 -3.55 -1.60 1.20
N HIS A 93 -3.40 -2.72 0.51
CA HIS A 93 -2.96 -2.74 -0.88
C HIS A 93 -3.73 -3.83 -1.63
N GLY A 94 -4.53 -3.44 -2.63
CA GLY A 94 -5.47 -4.36 -3.28
C GLY A 94 -4.82 -5.61 -3.91
N GLY A 95 -3.59 -5.48 -4.41
CA GLY A 95 -2.83 -6.59 -5.00
C GLY A 95 -2.08 -7.47 -4.01
N PHE A 96 -1.86 -7.01 -2.78
CA PHE A 96 -1.10 -7.77 -1.76
C PHE A 96 -1.97 -8.35 -0.66
N LEU A 97 -3.00 -7.60 -0.22
CA LEU A 97 -3.93 -8.03 0.83
C LEU A 97 -4.78 -9.21 0.33
N ARG A 98 -4.89 -10.25 1.14
CA ARG A 98 -5.88 -11.32 0.99
C ARG A 98 -7.22 -10.82 1.51
N HIS A 99 -8.17 -10.57 0.62
CA HIS A 99 -9.41 -9.87 0.96
C HIS A 99 -10.31 -10.64 1.93
N GLU A 100 -10.18 -11.96 1.99
CA GLU A 100 -10.89 -12.86 2.90
C GLU A 100 -10.25 -13.01 4.29
N SER A 101 -9.02 -12.52 4.48
CA SER A 101 -8.16 -12.91 5.61
C SER A 101 -8.28 -12.01 6.85
N LEU A 102 -9.31 -11.16 6.92
CA LEU A 102 -9.39 -10.21 8.03
C LEU A 102 -9.69 -10.93 9.34
N PHE A 103 -9.05 -10.46 10.40
CA PHE A 103 -9.32 -10.90 11.77
C PHE A 103 -9.07 -9.74 12.72
N ASP A 104 -9.67 -9.80 13.90
CA ASP A 104 -9.49 -8.82 14.95
C ASP A 104 -8.23 -9.16 15.77
N SER A 105 -7.27 -8.24 15.86
CA SER A 105 -5.99 -8.50 16.51
C SER A 105 -6.04 -8.53 18.03
N GLN A 106 -7.10 -7.98 18.64
CA GLN A 106 -7.25 -7.98 20.10
C GLN A 106 -7.85 -9.30 20.59
N THR A 107 -8.79 -9.86 19.83
CA THR A 107 -9.51 -11.09 20.18
C THR A 107 -8.95 -12.34 19.49
N GLY A 108 -8.29 -12.18 18.33
CA GLY A 108 -7.85 -13.26 17.46
C GLY A 108 -8.98 -13.85 16.59
N GLU A 109 -10.20 -13.31 16.67
CA GLU A 109 -11.36 -13.86 15.99
C GLU A 109 -11.36 -13.49 14.49
N PRO A 110 -11.63 -14.44 13.58
CA PRO A 110 -11.71 -14.16 12.16
C PRO A 110 -12.96 -13.35 11.82
N VAL A 111 -12.82 -12.40 10.91
CA VAL A 111 -13.95 -11.76 10.25
C VAL A 111 -14.38 -12.70 9.11
N GLY A 112 -15.67 -13.10 9.11
CA GLY A 112 -16.20 -14.00 8.07
C GLY A 112 -15.88 -13.52 6.66
N GLU A 113 -15.53 -14.44 5.75
CA GLU A 113 -14.91 -14.11 4.46
C GLU A 113 -15.69 -13.07 3.63
N ASP A 114 -17.00 -13.20 3.53
CA ASP A 114 -17.84 -12.26 2.77
C ASP A 114 -17.81 -10.85 3.38
N ARG A 115 -17.83 -10.78 4.71
CA ARG A 115 -17.72 -9.51 5.44
C ARG A 115 -16.33 -8.92 5.24
N SER A 116 -15.28 -9.74 5.27
CA SER A 116 -13.91 -9.31 5.00
C SER A 116 -13.79 -8.70 3.61
N ARG A 117 -14.31 -9.37 2.57
CA ARG A 117 -14.31 -8.87 1.20
C ARG A 117 -15.09 -7.56 1.06
N ALA A 118 -16.25 -7.44 1.72
CA ALA A 118 -17.06 -6.23 1.70
C ALA A 118 -16.34 -5.03 2.33
N ILE A 119 -15.71 -5.22 3.50
CA ILE A 119 -14.89 -4.18 4.15
C ILE A 119 -13.75 -3.76 3.23
N VAL A 120 -12.97 -4.71 2.71
CA VAL A 120 -11.83 -4.41 1.84
C VAL A 120 -12.26 -3.65 0.58
N ALA A 121 -13.39 -4.01 -0.01
CA ALA A 121 -13.95 -3.29 -1.16
C ALA A 121 -14.29 -1.83 -0.83
N GLU A 122 -14.95 -1.56 0.29
CA GLU A 122 -15.29 -0.18 0.72
C GLU A 122 -14.02 0.64 1.00
N LEU A 123 -12.99 0.03 1.61
CA LEU A 123 -11.73 0.71 1.90
C LEU A 123 -10.91 1.01 0.64
N LEU A 124 -10.86 0.09 -0.33
CA LEU A 124 -10.13 0.30 -1.60
C LEU A 124 -10.70 1.44 -2.43
N VAL A 125 -12.00 1.73 -2.32
CA VAL A 125 -12.62 2.88 -2.99
C VAL A 125 -12.10 4.22 -2.45
N GLN A 126 -11.71 4.29 -1.17
CA GLN A 126 -11.20 5.54 -0.60
C GLN A 126 -9.95 6.04 -1.31
N HIS A 127 -9.05 5.13 -1.68
CA HIS A 127 -7.83 5.50 -2.39
C HIS A 127 -8.07 6.01 -3.82
N GLN A 128 -9.26 5.79 -4.38
CA GLN A 128 -9.62 6.20 -5.74
C GLN A 128 -10.26 7.59 -5.78
N ARG A 129 -10.49 8.23 -4.63
CA ARG A 129 -11.09 9.57 -4.57
C ARG A 129 -10.14 10.62 -5.15
N PRO A 130 -10.56 11.39 -6.17
CA PRO A 130 -9.72 12.42 -6.79
C PRO A 130 -9.15 13.43 -5.79
N GLU A 131 -9.90 13.75 -4.73
CA GLU A 131 -9.51 14.68 -3.68
C GLU A 131 -8.26 14.24 -2.91
N TYR A 132 -7.92 12.96 -2.93
CA TYR A 132 -6.75 12.40 -2.23
C TYR A 132 -5.57 12.15 -3.18
N ILE A 133 -5.75 12.41 -4.48
CA ILE A 133 -4.79 12.04 -5.52
C ILE A 133 -3.95 13.24 -5.95
N CYS A 134 -2.64 13.12 -5.78
CA CYS A 134 -1.65 13.95 -6.45
C CYS A 134 -1.17 13.25 -7.72
N ARG A 135 -1.24 13.92 -8.87
CA ARG A 135 -0.73 13.41 -10.15
C ARG A 135 0.58 14.10 -10.48
N LEU A 136 1.68 13.34 -10.47
CA LEU A 136 3.00 13.82 -10.87
C LEU A 136 3.22 13.53 -12.36
N GLN A 137 3.33 14.61 -13.13
CA GLN A 137 3.77 14.56 -14.51
C GLN A 137 5.29 14.50 -14.57
N TRP A 138 5.81 13.55 -15.35
CA TRP A 138 7.25 13.33 -15.45
C TRP A 138 7.86 14.15 -16.56
N GLU A 139 9.00 14.78 -16.26
CA GLU A 139 9.93 15.31 -17.26
C GLU A 139 11.29 14.62 -17.13
N PRO A 140 12.09 14.48 -18.21
CA PRO A 140 13.43 13.92 -18.10
C PRO A 140 14.27 14.66 -17.06
N GLY A 141 14.90 13.91 -16.15
CA GLY A 141 15.67 14.45 -15.01
C GLY A 141 14.85 14.72 -13.75
N SER A 142 13.51 14.70 -13.81
CA SER A 142 12.65 14.81 -12.63
C SER A 142 12.99 13.74 -11.60
N MET A 143 12.92 14.13 -10.33
CA MET A 143 13.07 13.22 -9.20
C MET A 143 11.89 13.34 -8.25
N ALA A 144 11.31 12.21 -7.87
CA ALA A 144 10.28 12.14 -6.86
C ALA A 144 10.76 11.33 -5.66
N PHE A 145 10.38 11.81 -4.49
CA PHE A 145 10.57 11.17 -3.20
C PHE A 145 9.19 11.02 -2.58
N TRP A 146 8.86 9.82 -2.13
CA TRP A 146 7.59 9.60 -1.45
C TRP A 146 7.74 8.62 -0.30
N ASP A 147 6.89 8.82 0.71
CA ASP A 147 6.80 7.96 1.88
C ASP A 147 5.86 6.79 1.58
N ASN A 148 6.41 5.58 1.49
CA ASN A 148 5.65 4.37 1.20
C ASN A 148 4.70 3.99 2.37
N ARG A 149 4.87 4.59 3.55
CA ARG A 149 4.01 4.37 4.71
C ARG A 149 2.75 5.24 4.67
N ALA A 150 2.75 6.28 3.82
CA ALA A 150 1.69 7.29 3.78
C ALA A 150 0.97 7.41 2.43
N VAL A 151 1.40 6.68 1.40
CA VAL A 151 0.76 6.74 0.07
C VAL A 151 0.58 5.36 -0.57
N GLN A 152 -0.49 5.23 -1.36
CA GLN A 152 -0.52 4.30 -2.49
C GLN A 152 -0.08 5.02 -3.76
N HIS A 153 0.46 4.29 -4.73
CA HIS A 153 0.80 4.87 -6.03
C HIS A 153 0.41 3.97 -7.20
N TYR A 154 0.14 4.61 -8.34
CA TYR A 154 -0.25 3.97 -9.58
C TYR A 154 0.53 4.58 -10.75
N ALA A 155 1.15 3.73 -11.56
CA ALA A 155 1.77 4.13 -12.82
C ALA A 155 0.71 4.15 -13.92
N ALA A 156 0.36 5.34 -14.42
CA ALA A 156 -0.63 5.47 -15.49
C ALA A 156 -0.09 4.85 -16.78
N SER A 157 -0.82 3.88 -17.32
CA SER A 157 -0.47 3.17 -18.56
C SER A 157 -1.18 3.79 -19.78
N ASP A 158 -1.11 5.11 -19.90
CA ASP A 158 -1.82 5.95 -20.87
C ASP A 158 -0.91 6.57 -21.96
N TYR A 159 0.22 5.91 -22.27
CA TYR A 159 1.28 6.49 -23.11
C TYR A 159 1.75 5.61 -24.27
N HIS A 160 1.02 4.54 -24.63
CA HIS A 160 1.35 3.73 -25.81
C HIS A 160 1.28 4.59 -27.10
N PRO A 161 2.22 4.45 -28.07
CA PRO A 161 3.32 3.47 -28.17
C PRO A 161 4.66 3.94 -27.58
N HIS A 162 4.67 5.05 -26.84
CA HIS A 162 5.89 5.65 -26.32
C HIS A 162 6.48 4.85 -25.15
N SER A 163 7.74 5.14 -24.85
CA SER A 163 8.47 4.52 -23.74
C SER A 163 8.52 5.43 -22.52
N ARG A 164 8.68 4.80 -21.35
CA ARG A 164 8.85 5.46 -20.06
C ARG A 164 9.88 4.69 -19.26
N ILE A 165 10.95 5.36 -18.84
CA ILE A 165 12.05 4.75 -18.10
C ILE A 165 12.29 5.54 -16.81
N LEU A 166 12.06 4.87 -15.68
CA LEU A 166 12.41 5.37 -14.35
C LEU A 166 13.49 4.48 -13.71
N ARG A 167 14.40 5.09 -12.96
CA ARG A 167 15.30 4.37 -12.04
C ARG A 167 14.81 4.59 -10.63
N ARG A 168 14.54 3.50 -9.90
CA ARG A 168 13.99 3.56 -8.54
C ARG A 168 14.93 2.93 -7.53
N VAL A 169 15.11 3.62 -6.40
CA VAL A 169 15.72 3.10 -5.18
C VAL A 169 14.66 3.07 -4.09
N THR A 170 14.65 2.03 -3.29
CA THR A 170 13.75 1.88 -2.13
C THR A 170 14.57 1.87 -0.85
N VAL A 171 14.09 2.56 0.17
CA VAL A 171 14.70 2.60 1.49
C VAL A 171 14.03 1.57 2.38
N SER A 172 14.81 0.74 3.08
CA SER A 172 14.29 -0.23 4.04
C SER A 172 13.48 0.46 5.13
N GLY A 173 12.36 -0.14 5.52
CA GLY A 173 11.52 0.37 6.59
C GLY A 173 11.45 -0.56 7.79
N ASP A 174 10.32 -0.51 8.45
CA ASP A 174 10.03 -1.13 9.74
C ASP A 174 8.77 -2.00 9.68
N VAL A 175 8.47 -2.69 10.78
CA VAL A 175 7.25 -3.49 10.90
C VAL A 175 6.05 -2.54 11.09
N PRO A 176 5.01 -2.61 10.25
CA PRO A 176 3.78 -1.84 10.45
C PRO A 176 3.11 -2.21 11.77
N PHE A 177 2.62 -1.22 12.51
CA PHE A 177 1.85 -1.41 13.74
C PHE A 177 0.68 -0.42 13.81
N HIS A 178 -0.29 -0.74 14.67
CA HIS A 178 -1.34 0.17 15.08
C HIS A 178 -1.22 0.42 16.58
N ASP A 179 -1.17 1.69 16.95
CA ASP A 179 -1.20 2.16 18.34
C ASP A 179 -1.85 3.56 18.33
N PRO A 180 -3.07 3.70 18.88
CA PRO A 180 -3.78 4.98 18.93
C PRO A 180 -3.18 5.96 19.94
N ASP A 181 -2.43 5.47 20.93
CA ASP A 181 -1.81 6.28 21.99
C ASP A 181 -0.36 6.68 21.67
N PHE A 182 0.15 6.26 20.50
CA PHE A 182 1.52 6.52 20.11
C PHE A 182 1.80 8.01 19.93
N SER A 183 2.79 8.50 20.68
CA SER A 183 3.38 9.82 20.49
C SER A 183 4.83 9.67 20.01
N PRO A 184 5.21 10.19 18.82
CA PRO A 184 6.58 10.16 18.38
C PRO A 184 7.48 10.95 19.34
N ALA A 185 8.69 10.44 19.59
CA ALA A 185 9.72 11.19 20.31
C ALA A 185 10.09 12.43 19.49
N ARG A 186 10.09 13.60 20.13
CA ARG A 186 10.50 14.88 19.51
C ARG A 186 12.00 14.94 19.27
#